data_AF-K1TBX2-F1
#
_entry.id   AF-K1TBX2-F1
#
_cell.length_a   1.000
_cell.length_b   1.000
_cell.length_c   1.000
_cell.angle_alpha   90.00
_cell.angle_beta   90.00
_cell.angle_gamma   90.00
#
_symmetry.space_group_name_H-M   'P 1'
#
loop_
_entity.id
_entity.type
_entity.pdbx_description
1 polymer ?
#
loop_
_entity_poly.entity_id
_entity_poly.type
_entity_poly.pdbx_seq_one_letter_code
_entity_poly.pdbx_strand_id
1 'polypeptide(L)'
;MRKSQDWQDYRLIDASDGQRLEKWGGITLVRPDPQIIWKNPNPSPLWSKADAVYHRSSSGGGNWEYRKQLPESWNISYKGLTFMVKPTGFKHTGIFPEQAVNWDLCSELIKNAGREINVLNMLRLYRRRNARLCKGRCKVCHLDAVNGY
;
A
#
# COMPACT_ATOMS: atom_id res chain seq x y z
N MET A 1 -15.38 -14.07 -2.13
CA MET A 1 -14.34 -13.18 -1.56
C MET A 1 -13.26 -12.95 -2.61
N ARG A 2 -12.92 -11.70 -2.96
CA ARG A 2 -11.80 -11.39 -3.86
C ARG A 2 -10.53 -11.15 -3.03
N LYS A 3 -9.39 -11.67 -3.48
CA LYS A 3 -8.10 -11.53 -2.78
C LYS A 3 -7.05 -11.01 -3.76
N SER A 4 -6.20 -10.12 -3.30
CA SER A 4 -5.04 -9.65 -4.05
C SER A 4 -3.89 -10.64 -3.88
N GLN A 5 -3.46 -11.27 -4.97
CA GLN A 5 -2.47 -12.36 -4.94
C GLN A 5 -1.24 -12.11 -5.83
N ASP A 6 -1.32 -11.22 -6.81
CA ASP A 6 -0.30 -11.07 -7.85
C ASP A 6 0.81 -10.04 -7.50
N TRP A 7 0.89 -9.64 -6.23
CA TRP A 7 1.94 -8.74 -5.78
C TRP A 7 3.31 -9.42 -5.78
N GLN A 8 4.28 -8.81 -6.45
CA GLN A 8 5.70 -9.20 -6.38
C GLN A 8 6.45 -8.35 -5.36
N ASP A 9 6.17 -7.05 -5.35
CA ASP A 9 6.86 -6.07 -4.50
C ASP A 9 6.15 -5.83 -3.16
N TYR A 10 5.03 -6.50 -2.88
CA TYR A 10 4.34 -6.43 -1.60
C TYR A 10 4.04 -7.82 -1.05
N ARG A 11 4.24 -8.01 0.26
CA ARG A 11 3.82 -9.22 0.97
C ARG A 11 3.48 -8.92 2.42
N LEU A 12 2.33 -9.41 2.88
CA LEU A 12 2.07 -9.60 4.32
C LEU A 12 2.83 -10.85 4.76
N ILE A 13 3.84 -10.69 5.61
CA ILE A 13 4.70 -11.78 6.07
C ILE A 13 4.06 -12.49 7.27
N ASP A 14 3.63 -11.71 8.26
CA ASP A 14 3.09 -12.23 9.51
C ASP A 14 2.13 -11.20 10.15
N ALA A 15 1.27 -11.67 11.04
CA ALA A 15 0.25 -10.92 11.74
C ALA A 15 0.05 -11.52 13.14
N SER A 16 0.30 -10.74 14.18
CA SER A 16 0.14 -11.17 15.56
C SER A 16 0.00 -9.97 16.49
N ASP A 17 -0.81 -10.13 17.55
CA ASP A 17 -0.88 -9.24 18.71
C ASP A 17 -1.07 -7.74 18.36
N GLY A 18 -2.08 -7.45 17.52
CA GLY A 18 -2.41 -6.11 17.09
C GLY A 18 -1.44 -5.50 16.07
N GLN A 19 -0.53 -6.31 15.50
CA GLN A 19 0.48 -5.84 14.56
C GLN A 19 0.57 -6.71 13.32
N ARG A 20 1.02 -6.10 12.23
CA ARG A 20 1.36 -6.76 10.97
C ARG A 20 2.80 -6.47 10.57
N LEU A 21 3.46 -7.50 10.06
CA LEU A 21 4.78 -7.45 9.46
C LEU A 21 4.64 -7.57 7.95
N GLU A 22 5.07 -6.55 7.22
CA GLU A 22 4.93 -6.46 5.77
C GLU A 22 6.27 -6.21 5.10
N LYS A 23 6.42 -6.67 3.85
CA LYS A 23 7.54 -6.35 2.97
C LYS A 23 7.06 -5.52 1.80
N TRP A 24 7.77 -4.43 1.52
CA TRP A 24 7.47 -3.42 0.52
C TRP A 24 8.73 -3.14 -0.30
N GLY A 25 8.84 -3.68 -1.52
CA GLY A 25 9.99 -3.44 -2.41
C GLY A 25 11.34 -3.78 -1.78
N GLY A 26 11.38 -4.81 -0.93
CA GLY A 26 12.60 -5.19 -0.18
C GLY A 26 12.67 -4.68 1.26
N ILE A 27 11.91 -3.64 1.62
CA ILE A 27 11.92 -3.03 2.95
C ILE A 27 10.84 -3.67 3.83
N THR A 28 11.19 -4.03 5.06
CA THR A 28 10.27 -4.63 6.03
C THR A 28 9.76 -3.60 7.03
N LEU A 29 8.43 -3.52 7.17
CA LEU A 29 7.76 -2.56 8.04
C LEU A 29 6.84 -3.29 9.01
N VAL A 30 6.85 -2.87 10.27
CA VAL A 30 5.89 -3.30 11.28
C VAL A 30 4.90 -2.18 11.54
N ARG A 31 3.60 -2.49 11.45
CA ARG A 31 2.52 -1.50 11.59
C ARG A 31 1.38 -2.02 12.46
N PRO A 32 0.70 -1.14 13.21
CA PRO A 32 -0.44 -1.53 14.02
C PRO A 32 -1.67 -1.84 13.16
N ASP A 33 -2.34 -2.92 13.52
CA ASP A 33 -3.64 -3.32 12.98
C ASP A 33 -4.51 -3.92 14.12
N PRO A 34 -5.45 -3.15 14.68
CA PRO A 34 -6.22 -3.57 15.85
C PRO A 34 -7.18 -4.74 15.57
N GLN A 35 -7.38 -5.11 14.29
CA GLN A 35 -8.20 -6.27 13.93
C GLN A 35 -7.45 -7.59 14.09
N ILE A 36 -6.12 -7.54 14.28
CA ILE A 36 -5.28 -8.71 14.54
C ILE A 36 -5.36 -9.04 16.03
N ILE A 37 -6.45 -9.70 16.42
CA ILE A 37 -6.72 -10.03 17.83
C ILE A 37 -6.09 -11.35 18.30
N TRP A 38 -5.46 -12.10 17.38
CA TRP A 38 -4.83 -13.38 17.66
C TRP A 38 -3.33 -13.23 17.93
N LYS A 39 -2.75 -14.22 18.60
CA LYS A 39 -1.29 -14.36 18.76
C LYS A 39 -0.80 -15.52 17.90
N ASN A 40 0.21 -15.28 17.07
CA ASN A 40 0.86 -16.32 16.31
C ASN A 40 1.80 -17.11 17.25
N PRO A 41 1.59 -18.43 17.47
CA PRO A 41 2.47 -19.22 18.35
C PRO A 41 3.88 -19.39 17.78
N ASN A 42 4.05 -19.24 16.45
CA ASN A 42 5.33 -19.36 15.75
C ASN A 42 5.61 -18.07 14.97
N PRO A 43 5.92 -16.96 15.66
CA PRO A 43 6.13 -15.67 15.00
C PRO A 43 7.39 -15.70 14.13
N SER A 44 7.34 -15.00 12.99
CA SER A 44 8.48 -14.88 12.10
C SER A 44 9.70 -14.25 12.79
N PRO A 45 10.92 -14.79 12.65
CA PRO A 45 12.11 -14.15 13.23
C PRO A 45 12.34 -12.72 12.68
N LEU A 46 11.71 -12.38 11.54
CA LEU A 46 11.77 -11.08 10.92
C LEU A 46 11.12 -9.94 11.75
N TRP A 47 10.28 -10.23 12.75
CA TRP A 47 9.76 -9.19 13.66
C TRP A 47 10.90 -8.42 14.36
N SER A 48 11.92 -9.15 14.82
CA SER A 48 13.11 -8.57 15.47
C SER A 48 14.03 -7.83 14.49
N LYS A 49 13.96 -8.18 13.20
CA LYS A 49 14.82 -7.65 12.12
C LYS A 49 14.13 -6.65 11.21
N ALA A 50 12.90 -6.24 11.53
CA ALA A 50 12.16 -5.29 10.71
C ALA A 50 12.95 -3.98 10.56
N ASP A 51 12.90 -3.39 9.37
CA ASP A 51 13.71 -2.20 9.07
C ASP A 51 13.16 -0.94 9.74
N ALA A 52 11.83 -0.87 9.90
CA ALA A 52 11.18 0.18 10.67
C ALA A 52 9.89 -0.29 11.34
N VAL A 53 9.57 0.30 12.48
CA VAL A 53 8.39 0.00 13.31
C VAL A 53 7.61 1.29 13.56
N TYR A 54 6.29 1.26 13.31
CA TYR A 54 5.43 2.40 13.62
C TYR A 54 4.84 2.27 15.03
N HIS A 55 5.17 3.24 15.88
CA HIS A 55 4.64 3.36 17.24
C HIS A 55 3.48 4.35 17.25
N ARG A 56 2.28 3.87 17.60
CA ARG A 56 1.08 4.71 17.67
C ARG A 56 1.06 5.48 19.00
N SER A 57 0.79 6.78 18.94
CA SER A 57 0.55 7.58 20.14
C SER A 57 -0.90 7.46 20.63
N SER A 58 -1.11 7.51 21.94
CA SER A 58 -2.44 7.59 22.57
C SER A 58 -3.17 8.89 22.25
N SER A 59 -2.44 9.98 21.98
CA SER A 59 -2.99 11.29 21.59
C SER A 59 -3.31 11.43 20.09
N GLY A 60 -3.13 10.35 19.31
CA GLY A 60 -3.27 10.36 17.85
C GLY A 60 -1.94 10.51 17.11
N GLY A 61 -1.90 10.02 15.87
CA GLY A 61 -0.65 9.91 15.11
C GLY A 61 0.31 8.88 15.70
N GLY A 62 1.61 9.17 15.60
CA GLY A 62 2.69 8.26 16.00
C GLY A 62 4.00 8.60 15.29
N ASN A 63 5.02 7.76 15.51
CA ASN A 63 6.34 7.93 14.94
C ASN A 63 6.91 6.61 14.44
N TRP A 64 7.84 6.71 13.50
CA TRP A 64 8.62 5.56 13.03
C TRP A 64 9.91 5.45 13.84
N GLU A 65 10.17 4.26 14.38
CA GLU A 65 11.50 3.83 14.79
C GLU A 65 12.18 3.21 13.58
N TYR A 66 13.33 3.74 13.18
CA TYR A 66 14.14 3.22 12.08
C TYR A 66 15.31 2.41 12.64
N ARG A 67 15.38 1.13 12.30
CA ARG A 67 16.49 0.24 12.71
C ARG A 67 17.65 0.25 11.72
N LYS A 68 17.42 0.83 10.54
CA LYS A 68 18.46 1.16 9.56
C LYS A 68 18.06 2.42 8.80
N GLN A 69 19.01 3.01 8.09
CA GLN A 69 18.72 4.12 7.19
C GLN A 69 17.85 3.64 6.02
N LEU A 70 16.67 4.24 5.88
CA LEU A 70 15.75 4.01 4.77
C LEU A 70 15.79 5.18 3.80
N PRO A 71 15.53 4.94 2.50
CA PRO A 71 15.25 6.02 1.57
C PRO A 71 13.98 6.77 2.00
N GLU A 72 13.90 8.06 1.69
CA GLU A 72 12.71 8.89 2.00
C GLU A 72 11.44 8.31 1.35
N SER A 73 11.59 7.74 0.16
CA SER A 73 10.57 6.99 -0.56
C SER A 73 11.20 5.98 -1.51
N TRP A 74 10.44 4.96 -1.90
CA TRP A 74 10.86 3.98 -2.91
C TRP A 74 9.67 3.56 -3.79
N ASN A 75 9.97 2.94 -4.93
CA ASN A 75 8.94 2.48 -5.84
C ASN A 75 8.63 0.99 -5.62
N ILE A 76 7.36 0.64 -5.75
CA ILE A 76 6.87 -0.73 -5.87
C ILE A 76 6.03 -0.87 -7.14
N SER A 77 5.91 -2.08 -7.66
CA SER A 77 5.19 -2.36 -8.89
C SER A 77 4.10 -3.42 -8.74
N TYR A 78 3.05 -3.28 -9.54
CA TYR A 78 1.98 -4.26 -9.71
C TYR A 78 1.45 -4.22 -11.13
N LYS A 79 1.61 -5.32 -11.90
CA LYS A 79 1.08 -5.46 -13.28
C LYS A 79 1.32 -4.24 -14.19
N GLY A 80 2.53 -3.70 -14.17
CA GLY A 80 2.92 -2.53 -14.97
C GLY A 80 2.46 -1.16 -14.43
N LEU A 81 1.86 -1.14 -13.24
CA LEU A 81 1.67 0.08 -12.44
C LEU A 81 2.86 0.26 -11.51
N THR A 82 3.31 1.49 -11.33
CA THR A 82 4.36 1.86 -10.38
C THR A 82 3.81 2.83 -9.35
N PHE A 83 4.09 2.56 -8.07
CA PHE A 83 3.61 3.31 -6.93
C PHE A 83 4.79 3.75 -6.07
N MET A 84 4.69 4.94 -5.49
CA MET A 84 5.65 5.43 -4.52
C MET A 84 5.18 5.10 -3.12
N VAL A 85 6.05 4.49 -2.33
CA VAL A 85 5.85 4.11 -0.94
C VAL A 85 6.76 4.97 -0.08
N LYS A 86 6.24 5.44 1.05
CA LYS A 86 7.04 6.12 2.08
C LYS A 86 6.42 5.96 3.46
N PRO A 87 7.23 5.82 4.52
CA PRO A 87 6.79 6.09 5.89
C PRO A 87 6.15 7.48 5.96
N THR A 88 4.98 7.58 6.60
CA THR A 88 4.31 8.87 6.82
C THR A 88 4.19 9.16 8.31
N GLY A 89 3.77 10.37 8.71
CA GLY A 89 3.43 10.65 10.12
C GLY A 89 2.29 9.78 10.66
N PHE A 90 1.54 9.14 9.76
CA PHE A 90 0.51 8.16 10.08
C PHE A 90 0.98 6.73 9.79
N LYS A 91 0.23 5.75 10.31
CA LYS A 91 0.52 4.32 10.12
C LYS A 91 0.47 3.84 8.66
N HIS A 92 0.01 4.63 7.69
CA HIS A 92 -0.13 4.17 6.30
C HIS A 92 1.13 4.46 5.50
N THR A 93 1.35 3.67 4.45
CA THR A 93 2.49 3.78 3.53
C THR A 93 2.14 4.52 2.23
N GLY A 94 0.88 4.96 2.10
CA GLY A 94 0.36 5.64 0.92
C GLY A 94 -0.17 4.70 -0.17
N ILE A 95 -0.23 3.39 0.07
CA ILE A 95 -0.83 2.39 -0.83
C ILE A 95 -1.63 1.37 -0.01
N PHE A 96 -2.74 0.89 -0.60
CA PHE A 96 -3.62 -0.15 -0.06
C PHE A 96 -3.58 -1.38 -0.99
N PRO A 97 -2.68 -2.34 -0.76
CA PRO A 97 -2.45 -3.48 -1.66
C PRO A 97 -3.68 -4.36 -1.89
N GLU A 98 -4.61 -4.37 -0.95
CA GLU A 98 -5.90 -5.04 -1.04
C GLU A 98 -6.77 -4.50 -2.18
N GLN A 99 -6.59 -3.24 -2.58
CA GLN A 99 -7.34 -2.62 -3.68
C GLN A 99 -6.91 -3.11 -5.07
N ALA A 100 -5.84 -3.91 -5.18
CA ALA A 100 -5.34 -4.35 -6.47
C ALA A 100 -6.37 -5.18 -7.28
N VAL A 101 -7.26 -5.90 -6.60
CA VAL A 101 -8.39 -6.61 -7.24
C VAL A 101 -9.35 -5.67 -7.96
N ASN A 102 -9.50 -4.44 -7.45
CA ASN A 102 -10.34 -3.42 -8.08
C ASN A 102 -9.60 -2.78 -9.26
N TRP A 103 -8.27 -2.59 -9.16
CA TRP A 103 -7.48 -2.11 -10.28
C TRP A 103 -7.46 -3.09 -11.45
N ASP A 104 -7.37 -4.38 -11.16
CA ASP A 104 -7.46 -5.44 -12.17
C ASP A 104 -8.81 -5.42 -12.89
N LEU A 105 -9.91 -5.36 -12.12
CA LEU A 105 -11.26 -5.25 -12.69
C LEU A 105 -11.41 -4.00 -13.56
N CYS A 106 -10.99 -2.82 -13.06
CA CYS A 106 -11.06 -1.59 -13.84
C CYS A 106 -10.21 -1.67 -15.11
N SER A 107 -9.02 -2.28 -15.04
CA SER A 107 -8.14 -2.45 -16.19
C SER A 107 -8.80 -3.32 -17.28
N GLU A 108 -9.43 -4.42 -16.88
CA GLU A 108 -10.13 -5.33 -17.78
C GLU A 108 -11.35 -4.65 -18.44
N LEU A 109 -12.20 -3.98 -17.64
CA LEU A 109 -13.36 -3.23 -18.14
C LEU A 109 -12.95 -2.16 -19.16
N ILE A 110 -11.89 -1.40 -18.88
CA ILE A 110 -11.41 -0.35 -19.77
C ILE A 110 -10.78 -0.94 -21.03
N LYS A 111 -10.05 -2.05 -20.92
CA LYS A 111 -9.45 -2.73 -22.06
C LYS A 111 -10.53 -3.23 -23.04
N ASN A 112 -11.65 -3.72 -22.52
CA ASN A 112 -12.73 -4.35 -23.28
C ASN A 112 -13.84 -3.37 -23.70
N ALA A 113 -13.77 -2.09 -23.32
CA ALA A 113 -14.84 -1.13 -23.59
C ALA A 113 -15.04 -0.76 -25.08
N GLY A 114 -14.06 -1.06 -25.95
CA GLY A 114 -14.12 -0.73 -27.38
C GLY A 114 -14.13 0.77 -27.72
N ARG A 115 -13.95 1.65 -26.71
CA ARG A 115 -13.95 3.11 -26.83
C ARG A 115 -13.07 3.75 -25.76
N GLU A 116 -12.77 5.04 -25.90
CA GLU A 116 -12.13 5.81 -24.83
C GLU A 116 -13.08 5.93 -23.62
N ILE A 117 -12.53 5.73 -22.42
CA ILE A 117 -13.27 5.81 -21.15
C ILE A 117 -12.85 7.07 -20.38
N ASN A 118 -13.82 7.80 -19.83
CA ASN A 118 -13.57 8.83 -18.83
C ASN A 118 -13.74 8.22 -17.44
N VAL A 119 -12.70 8.26 -16.61
CA VAL A 119 -12.69 7.71 -15.26
C VAL A 119 -12.63 8.86 -14.26
N LEU A 120 -13.60 8.92 -13.35
CA LEU A 120 -13.53 9.77 -12.16
C LEU A 120 -13.09 8.90 -10.97
N ASN A 121 -11.96 9.23 -10.36
CA ASN A 121 -11.44 8.59 -9.17
C ASN A 121 -11.50 9.56 -7.99
N MET A 122 -12.48 9.38 -7.11
CA MET A 122 -12.71 10.20 -5.92
C MET A 122 -12.01 9.60 -4.68
N LEU A 123 -11.52 10.46 -3.79
CA LEU A 123 -10.85 10.09 -2.52
C LEU A 123 -9.59 9.26 -2.79
N ARG A 124 -8.58 9.91 -3.37
CA ARG A 124 -7.36 9.27 -3.84
C ARG A 124 -6.48 8.87 -2.66
N LEU A 125 -6.65 7.63 -2.25
CA LEU A 125 -5.90 6.99 -1.17
C LEU A 125 -4.42 6.67 -1.51
N TYR A 126 -3.83 7.23 -2.57
CA TYR A 126 -2.41 7.01 -2.90
C TYR A 126 -1.66 8.18 -3.56
N ARG A 127 -0.35 8.25 -3.29
CA ARG A 127 0.58 9.20 -3.91
C ARG A 127 1.07 8.62 -5.24
N ARG A 128 0.61 9.18 -6.36
CA ARG A 128 0.97 8.73 -7.71
C ARG A 128 2.01 9.68 -8.29
N ARG A 129 3.10 9.12 -8.85
CA ARG A 129 3.93 9.83 -9.85
C ARG A 129 3.57 9.41 -11.28
N ASN A 130 3.34 8.12 -11.57
CA ASN A 130 3.07 7.63 -12.94
C ASN A 130 2.18 6.38 -13.03
N ALA A 131 1.22 6.32 -12.14
CA ALA A 131 0.13 5.41 -12.27
C ALA A 131 -0.78 5.61 -13.49
N ARG A 132 -0.57 4.88 -14.58
CA ARG A 132 -1.54 4.83 -15.68
C ARG A 132 -2.39 3.57 -15.50
N LEU A 133 -3.56 3.72 -14.87
CA LEU A 133 -4.60 2.66 -14.83
C LEU A 133 -4.91 2.14 -16.24
N CYS A 134 -4.74 3.02 -17.24
CA CYS A 134 -4.97 2.72 -18.64
C CYS A 134 -3.78 3.26 -19.42
N LYS A 135 -3.07 2.38 -20.12
CA LYS A 135 -2.00 2.71 -21.08
C LYS A 135 -2.58 3.48 -22.28
N GLY A 136 -3.02 4.73 -22.08
CA GLY A 136 -3.57 5.61 -23.12
C GLY A 136 -5.01 5.31 -23.57
N ARG A 137 -5.75 4.44 -22.86
CA ARG A 137 -7.14 4.07 -23.21
C ARG A 137 -8.23 4.80 -22.41
N CYS A 138 -7.83 5.70 -21.50
CA CYS A 138 -8.76 6.44 -20.69
C CYS A 138 -8.23 7.84 -20.34
N LYS A 139 -9.16 8.77 -20.16
CA LYS A 139 -8.93 10.05 -19.49
C LYS A 139 -9.32 9.89 -18.03
N VAL A 140 -8.46 10.36 -17.13
CA VAL A 140 -8.68 10.18 -15.69
C VAL A 140 -8.74 11.54 -15.01
N CYS A 141 -9.83 11.79 -14.29
CA CYS A 141 -9.94 12.87 -13.33
C CYS A 141 -9.77 12.30 -11.92
N HIS A 142 -8.87 12.90 -11.14
CA HIS A 142 -8.66 12.57 -9.74
C HIS A 142 -9.20 13.70 -8.87
N LEU A 143 -10.11 13.37 -7.94
CA LEU A 143 -10.67 14.33 -7.00
C LEU A 143 -10.30 13.92 -5.58
N ASP A 144 -9.63 14.82 -4.86
CA ASP A 144 -9.32 14.68 -3.45
C ASP A 144 -9.49 16.04 -2.76
N ALA A 145 -9.93 16.04 -1.51
CA ALA A 145 -10.06 17.26 -0.71
C ALA A 145 -8.71 17.73 -0.16
N VAL A 146 -7.73 16.84 -0.09
CA VAL A 146 -6.41 17.14 0.47
C VAL A 146 -5.44 17.39 -0.66
N ASN A 147 -4.68 18.48 -0.57
CA ASN A 147 -3.63 18.78 -1.54
C ASN A 147 -2.59 17.66 -1.44
N GLY A 148 -2.41 16.90 -2.53
CA GLY A 148 -1.77 15.59 -2.51
C GLY A 148 -0.44 15.61 -1.74
N TYR A 149 -0.35 14.82 -0.67
CA TYR A 149 0.84 14.74 0.17
C TYR A 149 2.11 14.53 -0.63
#